data_AF-A0A8C1JVU4-F1
#
_entry.id   AF-A0A8C1JVU4-F1
#
_cell.length_a   1.000
_cell.length_b   1.000
_cell.length_c   1.000
_cell.angle_alpha   90.00
_cell.angle_beta   90.00
_cell.angle_gamma   90.00
#
_symmetry.space_group_name_H-M   'P 1'
#
loop_
_entity.id
_entity.type
_entity.pdbx_description
1 polymer ?
#
loop_
_entity_poly.entity_id
_entity_poly.type
_entity_poly.pdbx_seq_one_letter_code
_entity_poly.pdbx_strand_id
1 'polypeptide(L)'
;MFSTFKCQIFLTLICIALCYEPTKEDLKCFNDFETEMKCSLSSERLQNCSGHKLNITHPVSNMFEKYTCIFERNHHSDNCECNITVEGFVLTEIFNTTLLEGSNVLLYKTFVTSDFIKPKSPVLSVQKFENGNFNVTWDDQYEKHFFESLRINLTYGIKGGHKNVRKMIYDI
;
A
#
# COMPACT_ATOMS: atom_id res chain seq x y z
N MET A 1 43.33 25.18 21.17
CA MET A 1 42.20 25.49 20.27
C MET A 1 41.93 24.29 19.34
N PHE A 2 41.52 23.13 19.88
CA PHE A 2 41.29 21.89 19.11
C PHE A 2 40.19 20.97 19.69
N SER A 3 39.48 21.43 20.73
CA SER A 3 38.52 20.60 21.49
C SER A 3 37.09 20.66 20.92
N THR A 4 36.69 21.81 20.37
CA THR A 4 35.33 22.01 19.82
C THR A 4 35.11 21.32 18.47
N PHE A 5 36.13 21.31 17.61
CA PHE A 5 36.04 20.74 16.25
C PHE A 5 35.86 19.21 16.25
N LYS A 6 36.53 18.48 17.17
CA LYS A 6 36.35 17.04 17.31
C LYS A 6 34.96 16.69 17.85
N CYS A 7 34.43 17.47 18.80
CA CYS A 7 33.09 17.26 19.34
C CYS A 7 32.01 17.41 18.25
N GLN A 8 32.12 18.41 17.37
CA GLN A 8 31.22 18.61 16.22
C GLN A 8 31.28 17.45 15.20
N ILE A 9 32.45 16.87 14.95
CA ILE A 9 32.60 15.73 14.02
C ILE A 9 31.98 14.46 14.62
N PHE A 10 32.15 14.21 15.93
CA PHE A 10 31.51 13.07 16.59
C PHE A 10 29.97 13.21 16.63
N LEU A 11 29.46 14.42 16.92
CA LEU A 11 28.03 14.71 16.91
C LEU A 11 27.39 14.54 15.52
N THR A 12 28.07 14.95 14.46
CA THR A 12 27.58 14.79 13.08
C THR A 12 27.56 13.33 12.63
N LEU A 13 28.60 12.53 12.94
CA LEU A 13 28.60 11.10 12.66
C LEU A 13 27.50 10.32 13.40
N ILE A 14 27.18 10.71 14.64
CA ILE A 14 26.09 10.11 15.42
C ILE A 14 24.72 10.51 14.87
N CYS A 15 24.56 11.75 14.38
CA CYS A 15 23.34 12.22 13.73
C CYS A 15 23.05 11.43 12.44
N ILE A 16 24.07 11.20 11.59
CA ILE A 16 23.93 10.44 10.33
C ILE A 16 23.56 8.97 10.59
N ALA A 17 23.93 8.41 11.75
CA ALA A 17 23.63 7.04 12.14
C ALA A 17 22.25 6.87 12.81
N LEU A 18 21.60 7.94 13.26
CA LEU A 18 20.36 7.89 14.05
C LEU A 18 19.17 8.63 13.41
N CYS A 19 19.40 9.50 12.43
CA CYS A 19 18.31 10.17 11.73
C CYS A 19 17.69 9.23 10.68
N TYR A 20 16.41 8.91 10.89
CA TYR A 20 15.59 8.24 9.88
C TYR A 20 15.19 9.26 8.81
N GLU A 21 15.69 9.06 7.59
CA GLU A 21 15.31 9.84 6.41
C GLU A 21 14.67 8.89 5.38
N PRO A 22 13.32 8.86 5.29
CA PRO A 22 12.62 8.02 4.33
C PRO A 22 12.79 8.53 2.91
N THR A 23 13.00 7.58 2.01
CA THR A 23 12.98 7.76 0.56
C THR A 23 11.56 7.59 0.00
N LYS A 24 11.37 7.88 -1.29
CA LYS A 24 10.07 7.67 -1.95
C LYS A 24 9.70 6.20 -2.04
N GLU A 25 10.70 5.33 -2.01
CA GLU A 25 10.59 3.87 -2.07
C GLU A 25 10.13 3.28 -0.74
N ASP A 26 10.46 3.94 0.37
CA ASP A 26 10.09 3.50 1.72
C ASP A 26 8.59 3.68 2.02
N LEU A 27 7.95 4.70 1.41
CA LEU A 27 6.51 4.96 1.53
C LEU A 27 5.74 4.45 0.30
N LYS A 28 4.98 3.38 0.45
CA LYS A 28 4.14 2.81 -0.61
C LYS A 28 2.68 2.79 -0.20
N CYS A 29 1.79 3.22 -1.09
CA CYS A 29 0.35 3.11 -0.88
C CYS A 29 -0.26 2.27 -2.00
N PHE A 30 -1.41 1.67 -1.71
CA PHE A 30 -2.30 1.06 -2.68
C PHE A 30 -3.75 1.48 -2.39
N ASN A 31 -4.59 1.53 -3.41
CA ASN A 31 -6.04 1.70 -3.26
C ASN A 31 -6.77 0.48 -3.81
N ASP A 32 -7.89 0.13 -3.19
CA ASP A 32 -8.77 -0.91 -3.69
C ASP A 32 -9.72 -0.41 -4.80
N PHE A 33 -9.67 0.88 -5.12
CA PHE A 33 -10.53 1.59 -6.07
C PHE A 33 -12.01 1.73 -5.65
N GLU A 34 -12.39 1.25 -4.47
CA GLU A 34 -13.74 1.39 -3.95
C GLU A 34 -13.77 2.37 -2.78
N THR A 35 -13.10 2.06 -1.67
CA THR A 35 -13.16 2.89 -0.45
C THR A 35 -11.89 2.90 0.37
N GLU A 36 -10.95 1.98 0.18
CA GLU A 36 -9.76 1.87 1.03
C GLU A 36 -8.49 2.33 0.30
N MET A 37 -7.75 3.25 0.92
CA MET A 37 -6.35 3.50 0.62
C MET A 37 -5.49 3.03 1.80
N LYS A 38 -4.57 2.11 1.53
CA LYS A 38 -3.65 1.56 2.54
C LYS A 38 -2.21 1.90 2.18
N CYS A 39 -1.48 2.40 3.17
CA CYS A 39 -0.08 2.77 3.05
C CYS A 39 0.78 1.90 3.94
N SER A 40 1.99 1.65 3.48
CA SER A 40 3.06 0.95 4.17
C SER A 40 4.30 1.85 4.21
N LEU A 41 4.93 1.87 5.36
CA LEU A 41 6.23 2.50 5.59
C LEU A 41 7.20 1.40 6.02
N SER A 42 8.25 1.20 5.24
CA SER A 42 9.24 0.17 5.46
C SER A 42 10.61 0.69 5.08
N SER A 43 11.58 0.54 5.99
CA SER A 43 12.98 0.90 5.77
C SER A 43 13.84 0.10 6.74
N GLU A 44 15.06 -0.27 6.34
CA GLU A 44 16.02 -0.94 7.22
C GLU A 44 16.37 -0.10 8.46
N ARG A 45 16.17 1.21 8.39
CA ARG A 45 16.45 2.16 9.48
C ARG A 45 15.23 2.43 10.36
N LEU A 46 14.04 1.99 9.97
CA LEU A 46 12.79 2.22 10.70
C LEU A 46 12.71 1.30 11.93
N GLN A 47 12.92 1.86 13.12
CA GLN A 47 12.94 1.09 14.37
C GLN A 47 11.53 0.88 14.96
N ASN A 48 10.63 1.85 14.76
CA ASN A 48 9.29 1.83 15.31
C ASN A 48 8.30 2.54 14.36
N CYS A 49 7.02 2.18 14.48
CA CYS A 49 5.93 2.85 13.77
C CYS A 49 5.36 4.03 14.57
N SER A 50 5.46 3.95 15.89
CA SER A 50 4.87 4.92 16.80
C SER A 50 5.42 6.33 16.53
N GLY A 51 4.52 7.31 16.42
CA GLY A 51 4.90 8.69 16.13
C GLY A 51 4.98 9.01 14.64
N HIS A 52 4.95 8.02 13.75
CA HIS A 52 4.82 8.23 12.32
C HIS A 52 3.35 8.37 11.91
N LYS A 53 3.06 9.38 11.10
CA LYS A 53 1.74 9.56 10.49
C LYS A 53 1.83 10.12 9.09
N LEU A 54 0.83 9.82 8.28
CA LEU A 54 0.65 10.40 6.96
C LEU A 54 -0.52 11.37 7.00
N ASN A 55 -0.25 12.64 6.72
CA ASN A 55 -1.29 13.61 6.40
C ASN A 55 -1.56 13.55 4.90
N ILE A 56 -2.82 13.42 4.51
CA ILE A 56 -3.24 13.28 3.12
C ILE A 56 -4.22 14.41 2.80
N THR A 57 -4.03 15.08 1.68
CA THR A 57 -4.94 16.09 1.16
C THR A 57 -5.36 15.72 -0.25
N HIS A 58 -6.66 15.66 -0.48
CA HIS A 58 -7.28 15.34 -1.75
C HIS A 58 -8.12 16.55 -2.20
N PRO A 59 -7.86 17.16 -3.37
CA PRO A 59 -8.71 18.21 -3.93
C PRO A 59 -10.00 17.63 -4.54
N VAL A 60 -11.16 17.87 -3.89
CA VAL A 60 -12.48 17.42 -4.39
C VAL A 60 -13.26 18.66 -4.80
N SER A 61 -13.36 18.90 -6.11
CA SER A 61 -14.04 20.08 -6.68
C SER A 61 -13.49 21.40 -6.08
N ASN A 62 -14.30 22.15 -5.33
CA ASN A 62 -13.92 23.41 -4.68
C ASN A 62 -13.45 23.23 -3.22
N MET A 63 -13.30 22.00 -2.73
CA MET A 63 -12.94 21.68 -1.36
C MET A 63 -11.70 20.79 -1.29
N PHE A 64 -11.14 20.67 -0.09
CA PHE A 64 -10.05 19.74 0.20
C PHE A 64 -10.49 18.77 1.28
N GLU A 65 -10.52 17.50 0.94
CA GLU A 65 -10.63 16.46 1.94
C GLU A 65 -9.27 16.22 2.58
N LYS A 66 -9.29 16.00 3.90
CA LYS A 66 -8.09 15.84 4.71
C LYS A 66 -8.22 14.57 5.51
N TYR A 67 -7.21 13.72 5.38
CA TYR A 67 -7.12 12.47 6.11
C TYR A 67 -5.84 12.45 6.93
N THR A 68 -5.90 11.78 8.08
CA THR A 68 -4.73 11.49 8.92
C THR A 68 -4.67 9.99 9.12
N CYS A 69 -3.53 9.39 8.79
CA CYS A 69 -3.28 7.96 8.80
C CYS A 69 -2.13 7.68 9.77
N ILE A 70 -2.41 7.07 10.91
CA ILE A 70 -1.40 6.80 11.94
C ILE A 70 -0.79 5.43 11.65
N PHE A 71 0.54 5.36 11.57
CA PHE A 71 1.23 4.11 11.28
C PHE A 71 1.31 3.20 12.51
N GLU A 72 0.87 1.97 12.33
CA GLU A 72 0.93 0.91 13.33
C GLU A 72 1.73 -0.28 12.80
N ARG A 73 2.30 -1.08 13.70
CA ARG A 73 3.08 -2.26 13.29
C ARG A 73 2.13 -3.33 12.75
N ASN A 74 2.38 -3.82 11.54
CA ASN A 74 1.66 -4.96 11.00
C ASN A 74 1.96 -6.21 11.86
N HIS A 75 0.94 -6.97 12.23
CA HIS A 75 1.09 -8.21 13.00
C HIS A 75 1.88 -9.32 12.28
N HIS A 76 2.02 -9.22 10.95
CA HIS A 76 2.61 -10.25 10.10
C HIS A 76 3.91 -9.82 9.42
N SER A 77 4.39 -8.58 9.63
CA SER A 77 5.66 -8.10 9.06
C SER A 77 6.27 -6.98 9.90
N ASP A 78 7.55 -6.68 9.68
CA ASP A 78 8.22 -5.55 10.32
C ASP A 78 7.78 -4.19 9.75
N ASN A 79 6.89 -4.19 8.76
CA ASN A 79 6.40 -2.97 8.12
C ASN A 79 5.39 -2.26 9.02
N CYS A 80 5.41 -0.94 8.93
CA CYS A 80 4.37 -0.10 9.49
C CYS A 80 3.27 0.09 8.45
N GLU A 81 2.01 -0.01 8.85
CA GLU A 81 0.86 0.13 7.96
C GLU A 81 -0.15 1.10 8.55
N CYS A 82 -0.89 1.77 7.68
CA CYS A 82 -2.05 2.55 8.05
C CYS A 82 -3.04 2.54 6.88
N ASN A 83 -4.32 2.77 7.17
CA ASN A 83 -5.35 2.88 6.15
C ASN A 83 -6.25 4.11 6.39
N ILE A 84 -6.85 4.58 5.31
CA ILE A 84 -7.93 5.57 5.34
C ILE A 84 -9.10 5.05 4.52
N THR A 85 -10.29 5.49 4.90
CA THR A 85 -11.51 5.28 4.11
C THR A 85 -11.84 6.56 3.37
N VAL A 86 -12.10 6.45 2.08
CA VAL A 86 -12.58 7.51 1.19
C VAL A 86 -13.96 7.14 0.64
N GLU A 87 -14.72 8.11 0.16
CA GLU A 87 -16.08 7.86 -0.37
C GLU A 87 -16.10 7.17 -1.74
N GLY A 88 -14.97 7.18 -2.44
CA GLY A 88 -14.82 6.64 -3.78
C GLY A 88 -13.47 7.03 -4.38
N PHE A 89 -13.12 6.41 -5.50
CA PHE A 89 -11.95 6.78 -6.28
C PHE A 89 -12.31 7.10 -7.72
N VAL A 90 -11.64 8.10 -8.28
CA VAL A 90 -11.61 8.40 -9.72
C VAL A 90 -10.18 8.27 -10.23
N LEU A 91 -10.01 7.72 -11.43
CA LEU A 91 -8.71 7.36 -12.01
C LEU A 91 -7.67 8.50 -12.03
N THR A 92 -8.12 9.74 -12.19
CA THR A 92 -7.25 10.92 -12.35
C THR A 92 -7.04 11.72 -11.07
N GLU A 93 -7.60 11.27 -9.94
CA GLU A 93 -7.45 11.98 -8.67
C GLU A 93 -6.01 11.96 -8.17
N ILE A 94 -5.68 13.01 -7.43
CA ILE A 94 -4.33 13.26 -6.93
C ILE A 94 -4.38 13.40 -5.42
N PHE A 95 -3.71 12.50 -4.72
CA PHE A 95 -3.54 12.51 -3.27
C PHE A 95 -2.17 13.09 -2.93
N ASN A 96 -2.16 14.26 -2.29
CA ASN A 96 -0.93 14.88 -1.79
C ASN A 96 -0.68 14.42 -0.36
N THR A 97 0.49 13.84 -0.11
CA THR A 97 0.82 13.25 1.19
C THR A 97 2.05 13.90 1.81
N THR A 98 2.01 14.05 3.12
CA THR A 98 3.12 14.50 3.96
C THR A 98 3.35 13.49 5.07
N LEU A 99 4.48 12.79 5.02
CA LEU A 99 4.93 11.88 6.05
C LEU A 99 5.60 12.68 7.17
N LEU A 100 5.17 12.41 8.40
CA LEU A 100 5.61 13.10 9.60
C LEU A 100 6.10 12.10 10.65
N GLU A 101 7.11 12.49 11.42
CA GLU A 101 7.46 11.90 12.70
C GLU A 101 7.29 12.97 13.79
N GLY A 102 6.26 12.82 14.63
CA GLY A 102 5.82 13.89 15.53
C GLY A 102 5.41 15.15 14.77
N SER A 103 6.19 16.22 14.90
CA SER A 103 6.02 17.49 14.16
C SER A 103 6.97 17.65 12.98
N ASN A 104 7.95 16.75 12.82
CA ASN A 104 8.96 16.87 11.78
C ASN A 104 8.41 16.32 10.47
N VAL A 105 8.56 17.09 9.39
CA VAL A 105 8.24 16.61 8.04
C VAL A 105 9.41 15.79 7.52
N LEU A 106 9.12 14.55 7.16
CA LEU A 106 10.13 13.61 6.65
C LEU A 106 10.09 13.51 5.12
N LEU A 107 8.90 13.46 4.51
CA LEU A 107 8.75 13.26 3.07
C LEU A 107 7.45 13.85 2.54
N TYR A 108 7.53 14.45 1.36
CA TYR A 108 6.37 14.79 0.53
C TYR A 108 6.27 13.80 -0.64
N LYS A 109 5.08 13.24 -0.86
CA LYS A 109 4.83 12.34 -1.99
C LYS A 109 3.41 12.52 -2.51
N THR A 110 3.27 12.47 -3.82
CA THR A 110 1.98 12.54 -4.50
C THR A 110 1.65 11.18 -5.10
N PHE A 111 0.39 10.79 -5.02
CA PHE A 111 -0.13 9.55 -5.61
C PHE A 111 -1.29 9.89 -6.56
N VAL A 112 -1.22 9.41 -7.80
CA VAL A 112 -2.31 9.48 -8.78
C VAL A 112 -3.07 8.16 -8.73
N THR A 113 -4.39 8.17 -8.56
CA THR A 113 -5.20 6.95 -8.28
C THR A 113 -4.83 5.76 -9.16
N SER A 114 -4.70 5.96 -10.47
CA SER A 114 -4.35 4.92 -11.45
C SER A 114 -3.04 4.19 -11.17
N ASP A 115 -2.08 4.83 -10.52
CA ASP A 115 -0.71 4.32 -10.39
C ASP A 115 -0.55 3.33 -9.24
N PHE A 116 -1.52 3.28 -8.33
CA PHE A 116 -1.45 2.48 -7.12
C PHE A 116 -2.70 1.64 -6.87
N ILE A 117 -3.47 1.32 -7.93
CA ILE A 117 -4.61 0.41 -7.82
C ILE A 117 -4.10 -1.01 -7.53
N LYS A 118 -4.61 -1.60 -6.45
CA LYS A 118 -4.42 -3.01 -6.11
C LYS A 118 -5.81 -3.61 -5.87
N PRO A 119 -6.36 -4.35 -6.84
CA PRO A 119 -7.69 -4.92 -6.70
C PRO A 119 -7.81 -5.84 -5.48
N LYS A 120 -9.02 -5.94 -4.94
CA LYS A 120 -9.34 -6.92 -3.89
C LYS A 120 -9.04 -8.33 -4.39
N SER A 121 -8.56 -9.16 -3.46
CA SER A 121 -8.35 -10.57 -3.76
C SER A 121 -9.71 -11.25 -3.96
N PRO A 122 -9.94 -11.92 -5.10
CA PRO A 122 -11.20 -12.61 -5.33
C PRO A 122 -11.36 -13.82 -4.41
N VAL A 123 -12.59 -14.12 -4.04
CA VAL A 123 -12.94 -15.28 -3.19
C VAL A 123 -13.23 -16.48 -4.09
N LEU A 124 -12.31 -17.45 -4.12
CA LEU A 124 -12.38 -18.63 -4.98
C LEU A 124 -13.27 -19.73 -4.38
N SER A 125 -14.16 -20.28 -5.19
CA SER A 125 -14.95 -21.49 -4.89
C SER A 125 -14.73 -22.56 -5.96
N VAL A 126 -14.56 -23.81 -5.53
CA VAL A 126 -14.33 -24.95 -6.42
C VAL A 126 -15.29 -26.08 -6.09
N GLN A 127 -16.06 -26.52 -7.09
CA GLN A 127 -17.00 -27.65 -6.98
C GLN A 127 -16.60 -28.75 -7.96
N LYS A 128 -16.44 -29.98 -7.47
CA LYS A 128 -16.22 -31.15 -8.34
C LYS A 128 -17.57 -31.74 -8.74
N PHE A 129 -17.75 -32.00 -10.03
CA PHE A 129 -18.90 -32.70 -10.58
C PHE A 129 -18.66 -34.21 -10.67
N GLU A 130 -19.73 -34.99 -10.72
CA GLU A 130 -19.70 -36.46 -10.80
C GLU A 130 -18.96 -36.98 -12.05
N ASN A 131 -19.05 -36.23 -13.16
CA ASN A 131 -18.33 -36.54 -14.40
C ASN A 131 -16.80 -36.26 -14.33
N GLY A 132 -16.29 -35.86 -13.16
CA GLY A 132 -14.88 -35.56 -12.95
C GLY A 132 -14.44 -34.14 -13.31
N ASN A 133 -15.34 -33.30 -13.85
CA ASN A 133 -15.04 -31.90 -14.11
C ASN A 133 -15.06 -31.07 -12.83
N PHE A 134 -14.44 -29.90 -12.89
CA PHE A 134 -14.46 -28.90 -11.82
C PHE A 134 -15.14 -27.64 -12.31
N ASN A 135 -16.12 -27.16 -11.56
CA ASN A 135 -16.61 -25.80 -11.68
C ASN A 135 -15.78 -24.90 -10.77
N VAL A 136 -15.27 -23.81 -11.32
CA VAL A 136 -14.44 -22.83 -10.59
C VAL A 136 -15.13 -21.49 -10.73
N THR A 137 -15.58 -20.94 -9.62
CA THR A 137 -16.25 -19.65 -9.55
C THR A 137 -15.50 -18.74 -8.59
N TRP A 138 -15.65 -17.44 -8.77
CA TRP A 138 -15.08 -16.45 -7.86
C TRP A 138 -16.04 -15.27 -7.67
N ASP A 139 -15.87 -14.59 -6.55
CA ASP A 139 -16.49 -13.31 -6.24
C ASP A 139 -15.37 -12.27 -6.17
N ASP A 140 -15.46 -11.22 -6.99
CA ASP A 140 -14.45 -10.16 -7.10
C ASP A 140 -14.49 -9.13 -5.95
N GLN A 141 -15.55 -9.12 -5.13
CA GLN A 141 -15.76 -8.24 -3.98
C GLN A 141 -15.99 -6.74 -4.31
N TYR A 142 -16.49 -6.42 -5.51
CA TYR A 142 -16.87 -5.05 -5.93
C TYR A 142 -18.37 -4.88 -6.16
N GLU A 143 -18.92 -3.72 -5.79
CA GLU A 143 -20.38 -3.50 -5.85
C GLU A 143 -20.98 -3.30 -7.25
N LYS A 144 -20.24 -2.72 -8.21
CA LYS A 144 -20.40 -2.76 -9.69
C LYS A 144 -19.73 -1.51 -10.31
N HIS A 145 -19.23 -1.65 -11.55
CA HIS A 145 -18.49 -0.70 -12.41
C HIS A 145 -16.98 -0.94 -12.55
N PHE A 146 -16.24 -1.25 -11.49
CA PHE A 146 -14.79 -1.55 -11.64
C PHE A 146 -14.52 -2.94 -12.25
N PHE A 147 -15.45 -3.87 -12.05
CA PHE A 147 -15.34 -5.26 -12.47
C PHE A 147 -15.08 -5.47 -13.97
N GLU A 148 -15.71 -4.68 -14.85
CA GLU A 148 -15.61 -4.87 -16.31
C GLU A 148 -14.18 -4.66 -16.85
N SER A 149 -13.33 -3.98 -16.08
CA SER A 149 -11.92 -3.76 -16.43
C SER A 149 -10.97 -4.79 -15.79
N LEU A 150 -11.46 -5.63 -14.88
CA LEU A 150 -10.65 -6.65 -14.23
C LEU A 150 -10.33 -7.82 -15.17
N ARG A 151 -9.17 -8.43 -14.94
CA ARG A 151 -8.74 -9.64 -15.64
C ARG A 151 -8.31 -10.66 -14.62
N ILE A 152 -8.82 -11.87 -14.74
CA ILE A 152 -8.53 -12.95 -13.80
C ILE A 152 -7.47 -13.86 -14.39
N ASN A 153 -6.41 -14.11 -13.62
CA ASN A 153 -5.37 -15.08 -13.98
C ASN A 153 -5.50 -16.31 -13.10
N LEU A 154 -6.19 -17.33 -13.60
CA LEU A 154 -6.38 -18.60 -12.90
C LEU A 154 -5.14 -19.47 -13.05
N THR A 155 -4.51 -19.81 -11.91
CA THR A 155 -3.38 -20.75 -11.85
C THR A 155 -3.78 -22.01 -11.10
N TYR A 156 -3.57 -23.18 -11.70
CA TYR A 156 -3.91 -24.47 -11.09
C TYR A 156 -2.86 -25.54 -11.40
N GLY A 157 -2.74 -26.53 -10.52
CA GLY A 157 -1.75 -27.60 -10.65
C GLY A 157 -1.96 -28.71 -9.63
N ILE A 158 -1.23 -29.81 -9.79
CA ILE A 158 -1.26 -30.93 -8.85
C ILE A 158 -0.44 -30.53 -7.63
N LYS A 159 -1.02 -30.67 -6.43
CA LYS A 159 -0.33 -30.40 -5.17
C LYS A 159 0.94 -31.28 -5.08
N GLY A 160 2.09 -30.64 -4.84
CA GLY A 160 3.40 -31.31 -4.82
C GLY A 160 4.02 -31.56 -6.20
N GLY A 161 3.33 -31.20 -7.29
CA GLY A 161 3.86 -31.24 -8.65
C GLY A 161 4.74 -30.03 -8.96
N HIS A 162 5.57 -30.18 -10.00
CA HIS A 162 6.50 -29.13 -10.45
C HIS A 162 5.93 -28.20 -11.53
N LYS A 163 4.70 -28.43 -11.98
CA LYS A 163 4.09 -27.71 -13.10
C LYS A 163 2.71 -27.17 -12.72
N ASN A 164 2.51 -25.89 -12.99
CA ASN A 164 1.23 -25.21 -12.91
C ASN A 164 0.81 -24.75 -14.29
N VAL A 165 -0.49 -24.80 -14.56
CA VAL A 165 -1.12 -24.23 -15.75
C VAL A 165 -1.67 -22.86 -15.37
N ARG A 166 -1.54 -21.88 -16.28
CA ARG A 166 -2.08 -20.53 -16.12
C ARG A 166 -3.05 -20.23 -17.25
N LYS A 167 -4.19 -19.62 -16.93
CA LYS A 167 -5.21 -19.20 -17.90
C LYS A 167 -5.69 -17.79 -17.55
N MET A 168 -5.57 -16.89 -18.52
CA MET A 168 -6.21 -15.58 -18.48
C MET A 168 -7.69 -15.75 -18.84
N ILE A 169 -8.57 -15.28 -17.97
CA ILE A 169 -10.01 -15.29 -18.16
C ILE A 169 -10.46 -13.83 -18.23
N TYR A 170 -11.27 -13.55 -19.24
CA TYR A 170 -11.95 -12.28 -19.42
C TYR A 170 -13.39 -12.51 -18.97
N ASP A 171 -13.88 -11.67 -18.07
CA ASP A 171 -15.32 -11.60 -17.84
C ASP A 171 -15.96 -10.97 -19.08
N ILE A 172 -17.05 -11.62 -19.55
CA ILE A 172 -17.79 -11.27 -20.78
C ILE A 172 -19.03 -10.49 -20.36
#